data_AF-A0A285UZ57-F1
#
_entry.id   AF-A0A285UZ57-F1
#
_cell.length_a   1.000
_cell.length_b   1.000
_cell.length_c   1.000
_cell.angle_alpha   90.00
_cell.angle_beta   90.00
_cell.angle_gamma   90.00
#
_symmetry.space_group_name_H-M   'P 1'
#
loop_
_entity.id
_entity.type
_entity.pdbx_description
1 polymer ?
#
loop_
_entity_poly.entity_id
_entity_poly.type
_entity_poly.pdbx_seq_one_letter_code
_entity_poly.pdbx_strand_id
1 'polypeptide(L)' 'MDAQSRRITIVQQNGKWVVSEKTNDHSSHKAFETEAEARQFARQLTETEPLNSDEA' A
#
# COMPACT_ATOMS: atom_id res chain seq x y z
N MET A 1 3.43 -2.42 -21.91
CA MET A 1 3.05 -1.51 -20.82
C MET A 1 2.52 -2.38 -19.71
N ASP A 2 3.41 -2.94 -18.90
CA ASP A 2 3.02 -3.81 -17.78
C ASP A 2 2.55 -2.91 -16.65
N ALA A 3 1.23 -2.84 -16.49
CA ALA A 3 0.62 -2.18 -15.34
C ALA A 3 1.19 -2.86 -14.09
N GLN A 4 2.05 -2.16 -13.37
CA GLN A 4 2.65 -2.62 -12.13
C GLN A 4 1.50 -2.95 -11.19
N SER A 5 1.17 -4.23 -11.06
CA SER A 5 -0.02 -4.66 -10.34
C SER A 5 0.28 -4.59 -8.85
N ARG A 6 0.12 -3.40 -8.27
CA ARG A 6 0.24 -3.16 -6.83
C ARG A 6 -1.07 -3.57 -6.16
N ARG A 7 -1.01 -4.57 -5.28
CA ARG A 7 -2.12 -5.02 -4.45
C ARG A 7 -1.84 -4.67 -2.99
N ILE A 8 -2.67 -3.81 -2.41
CA ILE A 8 -2.60 -3.44 -1.00
C ILE A 8 -3.70 -4.19 -0.25
N THR A 9 -3.36 -4.77 0.89
CA THR A 9 -4.30 -5.51 1.75
C THR A 9 -4.09 -5.07 3.20
N ILE A 10 -5.19 -4.81 3.92
CA ILE A 10 -5.15 -4.44 5.33
C ILE A 10 -5.84 -5.56 6.11
N VAL A 11 -5.14 -6.15 7.07
CA VAL A 11 -5.67 -7.25 7.91
C VAL A 11 -5.36 -6.98 9.38
N GLN A 12 -6.24 -7.39 10.28
CA GLN A 12 -5.96 -7.37 11.71
C GLN A 12 -5.35 -8.72 12.14
N GLN A 13 -4.18 -8.70 12.75
CA GLN A 13 -3.52 -9.89 13.31
C GLN A 13 -3.03 -9.60 14.73
N ASN A 14 -3.37 -10.46 15.68
CA ASN A 14 -2.93 -10.37 17.09
C ASN A 14 -3.15 -8.97 17.71
N GLY A 15 -4.29 -8.34 17.42
CA GLY A 15 -4.64 -7.00 17.92
C GLY A 15 -3.94 -5.84 17.20
N LYS A 16 -3.08 -6.11 16.21
CA LYS A 16 -2.40 -5.11 15.39
C LYS A 16 -2.98 -5.07 13.97
N TRP A 17 -2.88 -3.93 13.30
CA TRP A 17 -3.31 -3.75 11.93
C TRP A 17 -2.10 -3.86 10.99
N VAL A 18 -2.09 -4.86 10.12
CA VAL A 18 -0.99 -5.12 9.20
C VAL A 18 -1.41 -4.72 7.78
N VAL A 19 -0.67 -3.79 7.20
CA VAL A 19 -0.77 -3.41 5.79
C VAL A 19 0.26 -4.21 5.01
N SER A 20 -0.21 -4.92 3.99
CA SER A 20 0.59 -5.72 3.08
C SER A 20 0.53 -5.11 1.69
N GLU A 21 1.67 -4.70 1.16
CA GLU A 21 1.84 -4.28 -0.21
C GLU A 21 2.49 -5.41 -1.00
N LYS A 22 1.84 -5.85 -2.07
CA LYS A 22 2.40 -6.83 -3.00
C LYS A 22 2.47 -6.23 -4.39
N THR A 23 3.66 -6.13 -4.94
CA THR A 23 3.93 -5.81 -6.34
C THR A 23 4.48 -7.05 -7.05
N ASN A 24 4.68 -6.98 -8.37
CA ASN A 24 5.22 -8.10 -9.14
C ASN A 24 6.64 -8.49 -8.68
N ASP A 25 7.43 -7.51 -8.24
CA ASP A 25 8.85 -7.70 -7.89
C ASP A 25 9.12 -7.62 -6.38
N HIS A 26 8.17 -7.10 -5.59
CA HIS A 26 8.38 -6.86 -4.17
C HIS A 26 7.16 -7.16 -3.32
N SER A 27 7.38 -7.45 -2.03
CA SER A 27 6.33 -7.58 -1.03
C SER A 27 6.81 -6.92 0.25
N SER A 28 6.02 -5.98 0.77
CA SER A 28 6.31 -5.24 1.99
C SER A 28 5.14 -5.38 2.98
N HIS A 29 5.46 -5.45 4.26
CA HIS A 29 4.48 -5.58 5.32
C HIS A 29 4.79 -4.58 6.43
N LYS A 30 3.78 -3.87 6.92
CA LYS A 30 3.91 -2.90 8.02
C LYS A 30 2.77 -3.04 9.01
N ALA A 31 3.12 -3.19 10.29
CA ALA A 31 2.15 -3.30 11.38
C ALA A 31 1.94 -1.95 12.07
N PHE A 32 0.71 -1.69 12.45
CA PHE A 32 0.21 -0.49 13.11
C PHE A 32 -0.62 -0.87 14.32
N GLU A 33 -0.69 0.03 15.30
CA GLU A 33 -1.51 -0.19 16.50
C GLU A 33 -2.98 0.12 16.23
N THR A 34 -3.26 1.08 15.35
CA THR A 34 -4.63 1.50 15.03
C THR A 34 -4.99 1.27 13.55
N GLU A 35 -6.29 1.09 13.30
CA GLU A 35 -6.83 0.97 11.94
C GLU A 35 -6.63 2.25 11.13
N ALA A 36 -6.74 3.41 11.79
CA ALA A 36 -6.60 4.71 11.16
C ALA A 36 -5.21 4.91 10.55
N GLU A 37 -4.15 4.57 11.29
CA GLU A 37 -2.77 4.64 10.80
C GLU A 37 -2.52 3.68 9.64
N ALA A 38 -3.02 2.44 9.74
CA ALA A 38 -2.91 1.45 8.67
C ALA A 38 -3.60 1.94 7.38
N ARG A 39 -4.79 2.53 7.50
CA ARG A 39 -5.52 3.12 6.36
C ARG A 39 -4.82 4.34 5.77
N GLN A 40 -4.26 5.23 6.61
CA GLN A 40 -3.50 6.39 6.11
C GLN A 40 -2.26 5.95 5.34
N PHE A 41 -1.53 4.95 5.86
CA PHE A 41 -0.37 4.41 5.16
C PHE A 41 -0.76 3.72 3.84
N ALA A 42 -1.84 2.93 3.85
CA ALA A 42 -2.35 2.32 2.63
C ALA A 42 -2.74 3.35 1.56
N ARG A 43 -3.32 4.49 1.96
CA ARG A 43 -3.62 5.59 1.03
C ARG A 43 -2.36 6.21 0.44
N GLN A 44 -1.35 6.48 1.27
CA GLN A 44 -0.06 6.99 0.79
C GLN A 44 0.58 6.04 -0.23
N LEU A 45 0.51 4.72 0.00
CA LEU A 45 1.02 3.72 -0.94
C LEU A 45 0.26 3.73 -2.28
N THR A 46 -1.04 4.01 -2.27
CA THR A 46 -1.82 4.16 -3.51
C THR A 46 -1.53 5.50 -4.21
N GLU A 47 -1.36 6.58 -3.44
CA GLU A 47 -1.06 7.92 -3.99
C GLU A 47 0.36 8.03 -4.55
N THR A 48 1.28 7.15 -4.13
CA THR A 48 2.63 7.03 -4.70
C THR A 48 2.64 6.17 -5.98
N GLU A 49 1.55 6.15 -6.74
CA GLU A 49 1.63 5.88 -8.18
C GLU A 49 2.34 7.06 -8.84
N PRO A 50 3.22 6.84 -9.84
CA PRO A 50 3.84 7.97 -10.53
C PRO A 50 2.71 8.78 -11.16
N LEU A 51 2.56 10.03 -10.73
CA LEU A 51 2.04 11.06 -11.60
C LEU A 51 2.83 10.90 -12.91
N ASN A 52 2.22 10.35 -13.94
CA ASN A 52 2.54 10.81 -15.28
C ASN A 52 2.21 12.29 -15.22
N SER A 53 3.23 13.10 -14.94
CA SER A 53 3.26 14.49 -15.33
C SER A 53 3.15 14.46 -16.85
N ASP A 54 1.91 14.44 -17.34
CA ASP A 54 1.59 14.69 -18.73
C ASP A 54 1.92 16.17 -18.97
N GLU A 55 3.16 16.42 -19.36
CA GLU A 55 3.58 17.65 -20.01
C GLU A 55 3.05 17.59 -21.45
N ALA A 56 2.02 18.38 -21.76
CA ALA A 56 1.61 18.72 -23.13
C ALA A 56 0.98 20.11 -23.19
#